data_AF-X1MGM9-F1
#
_entry.id   AF-X1MGM9-F1
#
_cell.length_a   1.000
_cell.length_b   1.000
_cell.length_c   1.000
_cell.angle_alpha   90.00
_cell.angle_beta   90.00
_cell.angle_gamma   90.00
#
_symmetry.space_group_name_H-M   'P 1'
#
loop_
_entity.id
_entity.type
_entity.pdbx_description
1 polymer ?
#
loop_
_entity_poly.entity_id
_entity_poly.type
_entity_poly.pdbx_seq_one_letter_code
_entity_poly.pdbx_strand_id
1 'polypeptide(L)'
;PRAYCKFLLDGLKDGMTDPFEDVQYRMILGGDSFVALVKSKYIEEGSLREQPVYRNMIVDIIEPAVVMEYVAGVLAIEMQSLKVRSGNGVARGIAAELLYRYSGITQREIGELLGRIDYTGVSMLRCRLKERMADDGAVRAKYAKAERCLRNYCEV
;
A
#
# COMPACT_ATOMS: atom_id res chain seq x y z
N PRO A 1 19.96 -4.07 -38.05
CA PRO A 1 19.82 -5.55 -38.16
C PRO A 1 21.00 -6.36 -37.60
N ARG A 2 22.26 -6.04 -37.93
CA ARG A 2 23.45 -6.82 -37.51
C ARG A 2 23.76 -6.78 -36.00
N ALA A 3 23.50 -5.66 -35.33
CA ALA A 3 23.79 -5.48 -33.90
C ALA A 3 22.93 -6.39 -33.00
N TYR A 4 21.62 -6.49 -33.28
CA TYR A 4 20.72 -7.38 -32.55
C TYR A 4 21.08 -8.86 -32.75
N CYS A 5 21.45 -9.23 -33.98
CA CYS A 5 21.89 -10.59 -34.30
C CYS A 5 23.18 -10.96 -33.54
N LYS A 6 24.13 -10.03 -33.45
CA LYS A 6 25.35 -10.20 -32.64
C LYS A 6 25.03 -10.34 -31.15
N PHE A 7 24.15 -9.49 -30.60
CA PHE A 7 23.69 -9.57 -29.21
C PHE A 7 23.08 -10.94 -28.87
N LEU A 8 22.24 -11.50 -29.75
CA LEU A 8 21.66 -12.84 -29.56
C LEU A 8 22.74 -13.92 -29.57
N LEU A 9 23.68 -13.86 -30.52
CA LEU A 9 24.76 -14.84 -30.64
C LEU A 9 25.74 -14.79 -29.45
N ASP A 10 26.02 -13.60 -28.93
CA ASP A 10 26.88 -13.40 -27.76
C ASP A 10 26.17 -13.93 -26.50
N GLY A 11 24.88 -13.60 -26.31
CA GLY A 11 24.08 -14.11 -25.18
C GLY A 11 23.86 -15.63 -25.18
N LEU A 12 23.80 -16.26 -26.36
CA LEU A 12 23.76 -17.72 -26.52
C LEU A 12 25.07 -18.41 -26.15
N LYS A 13 26.21 -17.73 -26.28
CA LYS A 13 27.54 -18.28 -26.01
C LYS A 13 27.98 -18.11 -24.57
N ASP A 14 27.75 -16.92 -24.02
CA ASP A 14 28.27 -16.53 -22.70
C ASP A 14 27.28 -16.83 -21.57
N GLY A 15 26.06 -17.24 -21.92
CA GLY A 15 24.94 -17.32 -20.98
C GLY A 15 24.36 -15.94 -20.74
N MET A 16 23.03 -15.84 -20.74
CA MET A 16 22.34 -14.60 -20.40
C MET A 16 21.92 -14.68 -18.93
N THR A 17 22.25 -13.66 -18.16
CA THR A 17 21.61 -13.42 -16.86
C THR A 17 20.11 -13.35 -17.09
N ASP A 18 19.32 -13.99 -16.23
CA ASP A 18 17.87 -13.95 -16.37
C ASP A 18 17.44 -12.48 -16.27
N PRO A 19 16.88 -11.88 -17.34
CA PRO A 19 16.46 -10.47 -17.30
C PRO A 19 15.36 -10.24 -16.26
N PHE A 20 14.72 -11.30 -15.75
CA PHE A 20 13.76 -11.20 -14.66
C PHE A 20 14.39 -11.03 -13.27
N GLU A 21 15.71 -11.23 -13.11
CA GLU A 21 16.42 -10.99 -11.84
C GLU A 21 16.38 -9.51 -11.44
N ASP A 22 16.48 -8.60 -12.42
CA ASP A 22 16.47 -7.15 -12.19
C ASP A 22 15.07 -6.53 -12.28
N VAL A 23 14.01 -7.34 -12.38
CA VAL A 23 12.65 -6.81 -12.49
C VAL A 23 12.17 -6.31 -11.13
N GLN A 24 12.17 -4.98 -11.00
CA GLN A 24 11.61 -4.26 -9.88
C GLN A 24 10.08 -4.35 -9.91
N TYR A 25 9.49 -4.77 -8.79
CA TYR A 25 8.04 -4.89 -8.58
C TYR A 25 7.30 -5.78 -9.61
N ARG A 26 8.00 -6.74 -10.23
CA ARG A 26 7.45 -7.65 -11.28
C ARG A 26 6.89 -6.94 -12.53
N MET A 27 7.18 -5.65 -12.72
CA MET A 27 6.56 -4.83 -13.78
C MET A 27 7.53 -3.90 -14.51
N ILE A 28 8.57 -3.39 -13.86
CA ILE A 28 9.58 -2.55 -14.52
C ILE A 28 10.87 -3.32 -14.64
N LEU A 29 11.33 -3.46 -15.89
CA LEU A 29 12.68 -3.88 -16.20
C LEU A 29 13.52 -2.65 -16.56
N GLY A 30 14.49 -2.32 -15.71
CA GLY A 30 15.40 -1.20 -15.92
C GLY A 30 16.08 -0.77 -14.63
N GLY A 31 17.18 -0.03 -14.74
CA GLY A 31 17.92 0.47 -13.58
C GLY A 31 17.13 1.51 -12.77
N ASP A 32 17.61 1.81 -11.56
CA ASP A 32 16.93 2.66 -10.58
C ASP A 32 16.49 4.03 -11.11
N SER A 33 17.30 4.66 -11.97
CA SER A 33 16.97 5.95 -12.60
C SER A 33 15.79 5.85 -13.57
N PHE A 34 15.66 4.73 -14.29
CA PHE A 34 14.52 4.46 -15.16
C PHE A 34 13.27 4.15 -14.33
N VAL A 35 13.41 3.37 -13.25
CA VAL A 35 12.32 3.09 -12.30
C VAL A 35 11.79 4.40 -11.71
N ALA A 36 12.67 5.29 -11.25
CA ALA A 36 12.30 6.59 -10.69
C ALA A 36 11.56 7.47 -11.72
N LEU A 37 12.07 7.53 -12.96
CA LEU A 37 11.41 8.25 -14.05
C LEU A 37 10.00 7.71 -14.35
N VAL A 38 9.85 6.39 -14.37
CA VAL A 38 8.54 5.77 -14.62
C VAL A 38 7.57 6.07 -13.48
N LYS A 39 8.05 5.98 -12.23
CA LYS A 39 7.29 6.34 -11.03
C LYS A 39 6.80 7.80 -11.08
N SER A 40 7.69 8.75 -11.32
CA SER A 40 7.33 10.18 -11.29
C SER A 40 6.45 10.60 -12.48
N LYS A 41 6.67 10.03 -13.67
CA LYS A 41 6.05 10.52 -14.91
C LYS A 41 4.72 9.86 -15.26
N TYR A 42 4.55 8.59 -14.87
CA TYR A 42 3.41 7.79 -15.34
C TYR A 42 2.55 7.22 -14.21
N ILE A 43 3.02 7.29 -12.96
CA ILE A 43 2.38 6.57 -11.85
C ILE A 43 1.70 7.49 -10.83
N GLU A 44 2.13 8.76 -10.67
CA GLU A 44 1.57 9.69 -9.68
C GLU A 44 0.07 10.02 -9.84
N GLU A 45 -0.53 9.78 -11.02
CA GLU A 45 -1.92 10.18 -11.34
C GLU A 45 -2.94 9.03 -11.36
N GLY A 46 -2.53 7.79 -11.06
CA GLY A 46 -3.39 6.60 -11.17
C GLY A 46 -4.36 6.38 -10.00
N SER A 47 -5.58 5.92 -10.28
CA SER A 47 -6.52 5.42 -9.26
C SER A 47 -6.01 4.11 -8.67
N LEU A 48 -5.36 4.18 -7.50
CA LEU A 48 -4.91 3.02 -6.70
C LEU A 48 -6.02 1.98 -6.42
N ARG A 49 -7.29 2.36 -6.61
CA ARG A 49 -8.45 1.48 -6.43
C ARG A 49 -8.62 0.49 -7.58
N GLU A 50 -8.30 0.88 -8.80
CA GLU A 50 -8.50 0.06 -10.01
C GLU A 50 -7.25 -0.74 -10.40
N GLN A 51 -6.12 -0.43 -9.77
CA GLN A 51 -4.83 -0.99 -10.10
C GLN A 51 -4.10 -1.52 -8.85
N PRO A 52 -4.54 -2.66 -8.27
CA PRO A 52 -3.98 -3.20 -7.03
C PRO A 52 -2.48 -3.51 -7.12
N VAL A 53 -1.99 -3.89 -8.31
CA VAL A 53 -0.58 -4.25 -8.51
C VAL A 53 0.34 -3.03 -8.47
N TYR A 54 -0.17 -1.84 -8.83
CA TYR A 54 0.55 -0.58 -8.73
C TYR A 54 0.72 -0.11 -7.28
N ARG A 55 -0.10 -0.61 -6.35
CA ARG A 55 0.02 -0.23 -4.93
C ARG A 55 1.37 -0.63 -4.34
N ASN A 56 1.81 -1.86 -4.60
CA ASN A 56 3.08 -2.38 -4.08
C ASN A 56 4.30 -1.66 -4.68
N MET A 57 4.09 -0.86 -5.72
CA MET A 57 5.11 -0.15 -6.48
C MET A 57 5.28 1.32 -6.06
N ILE A 58 4.20 1.93 -5.56
CA ILE A 58 4.11 3.36 -5.23
C ILE A 58 4.29 3.61 -3.74
N VAL A 59 3.85 2.68 -2.92
CA VAL A 59 3.81 2.85 -1.47
C VAL A 59 4.86 1.92 -0.88
N ASP A 60 5.81 2.48 -0.14
CA ASP A 60 6.73 1.67 0.65
C ASP A 60 5.90 0.81 1.60
N ILE A 61 6.14 -0.50 1.55
CA ILE A 61 5.37 -1.46 2.34
C ILE A 61 5.72 -1.22 3.81
N ILE A 62 4.76 -0.66 4.56
CA ILE A 62 4.88 -0.44 5.99
C ILE A 62 4.36 -1.68 6.71
N GLU A 63 5.18 -2.20 7.63
CA GLU A 63 4.81 -3.28 8.55
C GLU A 63 3.41 -3.01 9.17
N PRO A 64 2.45 -3.96 9.09
CA PRO A 64 1.10 -3.76 9.60
C PRO A 64 1.04 -3.28 11.06
N ALA A 65 1.97 -3.76 11.89
CA ALA A 65 2.08 -3.36 13.30
C ALA A 65 2.37 -1.85 13.45
N VAL A 66 3.31 -1.33 12.64
CA VAL A 66 3.67 0.09 12.63
C VAL A 66 2.45 0.93 12.22
N VAL A 67 1.74 0.53 11.17
CA VAL A 67 0.50 1.23 10.77
C VAL A 67 -0.52 1.28 11.91
N MET A 68 -0.73 0.17 12.61
CA MET A 68 -1.65 0.11 13.75
C MET A 68 -1.22 1.00 14.92
N GLU A 69 0.08 1.03 15.23
CA GLU A 69 0.64 1.87 16.30
C GLU A 69 0.45 3.37 16.00
N TYR A 70 0.78 3.81 14.78
CA TYR A 70 0.58 5.19 14.36
C TYR A 70 -0.88 5.60 14.39
N VAL A 71 -1.79 4.73 13.94
CA VAL A 71 -3.23 4.99 14.00
C VAL A 71 -3.70 5.11 15.45
N ALA A 72 -3.29 4.18 16.32
CA ALA A 72 -3.65 4.22 17.74
C ALA A 72 -3.14 5.50 18.43
N GLY A 73 -1.89 5.88 18.17
CA GLY A 73 -1.27 7.09 18.70
C GLY A 73 -1.96 8.38 18.23
N VAL A 74 -2.26 8.48 16.93
CA VAL A 74 -2.94 9.67 16.37
C VAL A 74 -4.37 9.82 16.91
N LEU A 75 -5.05 8.70 17.12
CA LEU A 75 -6.41 8.68 17.66
C LEU A 75 -6.47 8.73 19.19
N ALA A 76 -5.31 8.69 19.87
CA ALA A 76 -5.19 8.62 21.32
C ALA A 76 -6.02 7.47 21.94
N ILE A 77 -5.96 6.29 21.31
CA ILE A 77 -6.62 5.08 21.78
C ILE A 77 -5.58 3.98 22.04
N GLU A 78 -5.95 2.99 22.83
CA GLU A 78 -5.13 1.79 22.99
C GLU A 78 -5.15 0.95 21.70
N MET A 79 -3.99 0.42 21.30
CA MET A 79 -3.88 -0.47 20.14
C MET A 79 -4.84 -1.66 20.21
N GLN A 80 -5.07 -2.22 21.41
CA GLN A 80 -6.01 -3.33 21.60
C GLN A 80 -7.44 -2.96 21.23
N SER A 81 -7.83 -1.69 21.36
CA SER A 81 -9.16 -1.21 20.96
C SER A 81 -9.43 -1.35 19.46
N LEU A 82 -8.39 -1.43 18.62
CA LEU A 82 -8.54 -1.72 17.18
C LEU A 82 -8.86 -3.20 16.90
N LYS A 83 -8.49 -4.09 17.82
CA LYS A 83 -8.70 -5.54 17.73
C LYS A 83 -10.05 -5.99 18.30
N VAL A 84 -10.75 -5.12 19.02
CA VAL A 84 -12.06 -5.44 19.60
C VAL A 84 -13.18 -5.03 18.65
N ARG A 85 -14.20 -5.88 18.51
CA ARG A 85 -15.32 -5.63 17.58
C ARG A 85 -16.25 -4.47 17.97
N SER A 86 -16.20 -3.98 19.21
CA SER A 86 -17.15 -3.02 19.78
C SER A 86 -16.75 -1.55 19.64
N GLY A 87 -17.74 -0.69 19.36
CA GLY A 87 -17.74 0.77 19.62
C GLY A 87 -16.91 1.66 18.68
N ASN A 88 -15.73 1.21 18.24
CA ASN A 88 -14.75 2.05 17.54
C ASN A 88 -14.74 1.88 16.02
N GLY A 89 -15.92 1.91 15.39
CA GLY A 89 -16.08 1.71 13.94
C GLY A 89 -15.28 2.70 13.08
N VAL A 90 -15.14 3.95 13.52
CA VAL A 90 -14.32 4.96 12.83
C VAL A 90 -12.84 4.62 12.91
N ALA A 91 -12.32 4.35 14.11
CA ALA A 91 -10.91 4.04 14.30
C ALA A 91 -10.50 2.78 13.53
N ARG A 92 -11.34 1.74 13.59
CA ARG A 92 -11.14 0.50 12.83
C ARG A 92 -11.29 0.72 11.32
N GLY A 93 -12.18 1.61 10.89
CA GLY A 93 -12.28 2.05 9.51
C GLY A 93 -10.98 2.71 9.02
N ILE A 94 -10.43 3.65 9.81
CA ILE A 94 -9.16 4.33 9.51
C ILE A 94 -8.02 3.31 9.43
N ALA A 95 -7.89 2.43 10.42
CA ALA A 95 -6.89 1.36 10.42
C ALA A 95 -7.04 0.46 9.18
N ALA A 96 -8.27 0.02 8.87
CA ALA A 96 -8.53 -0.84 7.71
C ALA A 96 -8.15 -0.18 6.38
N GLU A 97 -8.47 1.11 6.19
CA GLU A 97 -8.10 1.82 4.97
C GLU A 97 -6.58 2.00 4.86
N LEU A 98 -5.89 2.38 5.95
CA LEU A 98 -4.45 2.61 5.93
C LEU A 98 -3.66 1.31 5.80
N LEU A 99 -4.04 0.23 6.50
CA LEU A 99 -3.45 -1.10 6.30
C LEU A 99 -3.61 -1.58 4.86
N TYR A 100 -4.81 -1.40 4.30
CA TYR A 100 -5.05 -1.73 2.91
C TYR A 100 -4.15 -0.94 1.97
N ARG A 101 -3.91 0.35 2.25
CA ARG A 101 -3.11 1.22 1.38
C ARG A 101 -1.61 1.05 1.52
N TYR A 102 -1.11 0.83 2.73
CA TYR A 102 0.32 0.95 3.06
C TYR A 102 1.00 -0.38 3.42
N SER A 103 0.27 -1.45 3.72
CA SER A 103 0.90 -2.66 4.27
C SER A 103 0.98 -3.85 3.31
N GLY A 104 0.54 -3.71 2.06
CA GLY A 104 0.63 -4.80 1.06
C GLY A 104 -0.19 -6.07 1.38
N ILE A 105 -0.96 -6.07 2.47
CA ILE A 105 -1.74 -7.21 2.95
C ILE A 105 -3.17 -7.24 2.38
N THR A 106 -3.73 -8.43 2.34
CA THR A 106 -5.09 -8.70 1.87
C THR A 106 -6.15 -8.24 2.87
N GLN A 107 -7.39 -8.06 2.39
CA GLN A 107 -8.53 -7.76 3.28
C GLN A 107 -8.79 -8.86 4.31
N ARG A 108 -8.47 -10.11 3.98
CA ARG A 108 -8.57 -11.23 4.93
C ARG A 108 -7.56 -11.05 6.08
N GLU A 109 -6.31 -10.76 5.76
CA GLU A 109 -5.26 -10.53 6.77
C GLU A 109 -5.55 -9.29 7.64
N ILE A 110 -6.06 -8.21 7.03
CA ILE A 110 -6.55 -7.03 7.77
C ILE A 110 -7.67 -7.44 8.74
N GLY A 111 -8.56 -8.33 8.29
CA GLY A 111 -9.65 -8.84 9.10
C GLY A 111 -9.18 -9.61 10.33
N GLU A 112 -8.14 -10.44 10.19
CA GLU A 112 -7.48 -11.12 11.31
C GLU A 112 -6.89 -10.12 12.31
N LEU A 113 -6.19 -9.09 11.83
CA LEU A 113 -5.57 -8.06 12.67
C LEU A 113 -6.61 -7.23 13.45
N LEU A 114 -7.76 -6.94 12.84
CA LEU A 114 -8.80 -6.08 13.42
C LEU A 114 -9.86 -6.86 14.19
N GLY A 115 -9.54 -8.04 14.73
CA GLY A 115 -10.44 -8.81 15.58
C GLY A 115 -11.24 -9.88 14.87
N ARG A 116 -10.59 -10.60 13.94
CA ARG A 116 -11.16 -11.75 13.21
C ARG A 116 -12.47 -11.44 12.52
N ILE A 117 -12.50 -10.34 11.76
CA ILE A 117 -13.60 -10.03 10.86
C ILE A 117 -13.31 -10.59 9.47
N ASP A 118 -14.36 -10.90 8.72
CA ASP A 118 -14.25 -11.37 7.35
C ASP A 118 -13.85 -10.23 6.38
N TYR A 119 -13.47 -10.62 5.16
CA TYR A 119 -13.05 -9.67 4.13
C TYR A 119 -14.19 -8.69 3.77
N THR A 120 -15.45 -9.13 3.82
CA THR A 120 -16.63 -8.28 3.60
C THR A 120 -16.77 -7.24 4.72
N GLY A 121 -16.53 -7.62 5.97
CA GLY A 121 -16.48 -6.72 7.12
C GLY A 121 -15.41 -5.63 6.97
N VAL A 122 -14.22 -5.99 6.47
CA VAL A 122 -13.16 -5.01 6.16
C VAL A 122 -13.59 -4.05 5.05
N SER A 123 -14.16 -4.58 3.97
CA SER A 123 -14.68 -3.76 2.87
C SER A 123 -15.75 -2.77 3.37
N MET A 124 -16.67 -3.23 4.22
CA MET A 124 -17.73 -2.41 4.81
C MET A 124 -17.20 -1.34 5.77
N LEU A 125 -16.19 -1.65 6.59
CA LEU A 125 -15.53 -0.66 7.46
C LEU A 125 -14.97 0.50 6.64
N ARG A 126 -14.32 0.18 5.52
CA ARG A 126 -13.72 1.17 4.61
C ARG A 126 -14.78 1.99 3.87
N CYS A 127 -15.87 1.38 3.42
CA CYS A 127 -16.99 2.08 2.79
C CYS A 127 -17.63 3.09 3.75
N ARG A 128 -17.98 2.63 4.96
CA ARG A 128 -18.57 3.48 6.01
C ARG A 128 -17.63 4.59 6.48
N LEU A 129 -16.32 4.35 6.48
CA LEU A 129 -15.35 5.41 6.75
C LEU A 129 -15.45 6.50 5.68
N LYS A 130 -15.46 6.14 4.39
CA LYS A 130 -15.54 7.11 3.30
C LYS A 130 -16.82 7.94 3.37
N GLU A 131 -17.95 7.29 3.61
CA GLU A 131 -19.23 7.97 3.86
C GLU A 131 -19.12 8.94 5.04
N ARG A 132 -18.62 8.48 6.20
CA ARG A 132 -18.42 9.35 7.36
C ARG A 132 -17.47 10.51 7.11
N MET A 133 -16.41 10.33 6.32
CA MET A 133 -15.49 11.42 5.98
C MET A 133 -16.14 12.45 5.06
N ALA A 134 -17.16 12.08 4.29
CA ALA A 134 -17.92 13.04 3.48
C ALA A 134 -18.74 13.98 4.38
N ASP A 135 -19.37 13.42 5.42
CA ASP A 135 -20.31 14.13 6.29
C ASP A 135 -19.64 14.78 7.53
N ASP A 136 -18.56 14.19 8.05
CA ASP A 136 -17.89 14.59 9.28
C ASP A 136 -16.44 15.05 9.02
N GLY A 137 -16.23 16.36 9.09
CA GLY A 137 -14.92 16.98 8.93
C GLY A 137 -13.89 16.58 9.99
N ALA A 138 -14.32 16.24 11.21
CA ALA A 138 -13.42 15.80 12.28
C ALA A 138 -12.87 14.39 11.99
N VAL A 139 -13.70 13.50 11.45
CA VAL A 139 -13.25 12.17 10.99
C VAL A 139 -12.25 12.31 9.84
N ARG A 140 -12.55 13.18 8.87
CA ARG A 140 -11.65 13.47 7.75
C ARG A 140 -10.29 14.03 8.23
N ALA A 141 -10.31 14.94 9.19
CA ALA A 141 -9.08 15.50 9.78
C ALA A 141 -8.25 14.43 10.50
N LYS A 142 -8.89 13.54 11.26
CA LYS A 142 -8.22 12.40 11.93
C LYS A 142 -7.56 11.46 10.92
N TYR A 143 -8.27 11.09 9.85
CA TYR A 143 -7.73 10.28 8.76
C TYR A 143 -6.52 10.97 8.11
N ALA A 144 -6.65 12.25 7.72
CA ALA A 144 -5.58 13.00 7.07
C ALA A 144 -4.34 13.14 7.96
N LYS A 145 -4.53 13.32 9.28
CA LYS A 145 -3.43 13.34 10.24
C LYS A 145 -2.70 11.99 10.31
N ALA A 146 -3.44 10.89 10.38
CA ALA A 146 -2.86 9.54 10.41
C ALA A 146 -2.13 9.22 9.10
N GLU A 147 -2.73 9.52 7.96
CA GLU A 147 -2.13 9.30 6.64
C GLU A 147 -0.85 10.13 6.46
N ARG A 148 -0.84 11.39 6.90
CA ARG A 148 0.36 12.25 6.84
C ARG A 148 1.50 11.69 7.67
N CYS A 149 1.22 11.19 8.88
CA CYS A 149 2.27 10.59 9.72
C CYS A 149 2.92 9.37 9.04
N LEU A 150 2.12 8.55 8.35
CA LEU A 150 2.63 7.39 7.61
C LEU A 150 3.42 7.80 6.36
N ARG A 151 2.98 8.82 5.60
CA ARG A 151 3.76 9.31 4.45
C ARG A 151 5.14 9.82 4.87
N ASN A 152 5.19 10.60 5.96
CA ASN A 152 6.46 11.11 6.48
C ASN A 152 7.38 9.97 6.98
N TYR A 153 6.83 8.81 7.36
CA TYR A 153 7.63 7.64 7.71
C TYR A 153 8.27 6.97 6.49
N CYS A 154 7.64 7.05 5.31
CA CYS A 154 8.18 6.53 4.06
C CYS A 154 9.23 7.45 3.41
N GLU A 155 9.18 8.76 3.70
CA GLU A 155 10.12 9.75 3.15
C GLU A 155 11.45 9.84 3.93
N VAL A 156 11.61 9.04 5.01
CA VAL A 156 12.80 8.97 5.88
C VAL A 156 13.56 7.67 5.62
#